data_AF-F2TAX3-F1
#
_entry.id   AF-F2TAX3-F1
#
_cell.length_a   1.000
_cell.length_b   1.000
_cell.length_c   1.000
_cell.angle_alpha   90.00
_cell.angle_beta   90.00
_cell.angle_gamma   90.00
#
_symmetry.space_group_name_H-M   'P 1'
#
loop_
_entity.id
_entity.type
_entity.pdbx_description
1 polymer ?
#
loop_
_entity_poly.entity_id
_entity_poly.type
_entity_poly.pdbx_seq_one_letter_code
_entity_poly.pdbx_strand_id
1 'polypeptide(L)'
;MSTQKEKSKVHKLSLKGSSKLVAEFFEYSIHSILFQRGVYPADDFTAVKKYGLNMLVSSDDQVKAYIKKIMSQLNKWMIGGKISKLVIVITSKDTGEHVERWQFDVQIFSNSRSSRSRSAQKVSPDNENALIPTNPASTATPPPEKSEKEIQEEIQAIFRQITASVTFLPVLDGNCTFNVLVYADADSEVPMEWGDSDAKEIENGEKVQLRSFSTSNHRVDTLVSYRLAD
;
A
#
# COMPACT_ATOMS: atom_id res chain seq x y z
N MET A 1 23.99 -40.48 7.12
CA MET A 1 24.06 -39.05 7.51
C MET A 1 22.97 -38.31 6.75
N SER A 2 22.08 -37.66 7.50
CA SER A 2 20.72 -37.32 7.09
C SER A 2 20.64 -35.98 6.36
N THR A 3 20.48 -36.01 5.05
CA THR A 3 20.13 -34.83 4.23
C THR A 3 18.68 -34.96 3.75
N GLN A 4 17.72 -34.77 4.66
CA GLN A 4 16.30 -34.60 4.33
C GLN A 4 15.57 -33.94 5.50
N LYS A 5 15.70 -32.60 5.64
CA LYS A 5 14.69 -31.76 6.36
C LYS A 5 14.89 -30.25 6.27
N GLU A 6 15.26 -29.69 5.11
CA GLU A 6 14.86 -28.29 4.84
C GLU A 6 13.45 -28.32 4.24
N LYS A 7 12.45 -28.46 5.12
CA LYS A 7 11.07 -28.17 4.76
C LYS A 7 10.97 -26.67 4.49
N SER A 8 10.85 -26.32 3.21
CA SER A 8 10.37 -25.03 2.71
C SER A 8 9.28 -24.46 3.65
N LYS A 9 9.58 -23.37 4.37
CA LYS A 9 8.65 -22.67 5.27
C LYS A 9 7.76 -21.71 4.47
N VAL A 10 7.10 -22.22 3.44
CA VAL A 10 6.05 -21.46 2.74
C VAL A 10 4.77 -21.64 3.54
N HIS A 11 4.64 -20.88 4.63
CA HIS A 11 3.39 -20.81 5.37
C HIS A 11 2.48 -19.78 4.69
N LYS A 12 1.40 -20.25 4.06
CA LYS A 12 0.34 -19.38 3.55
C LYS A 12 -0.15 -18.48 4.68
N LEU A 13 0.10 -17.19 4.54
CA LEU A 13 -0.30 -16.20 5.54
C LEU A 13 -1.83 -16.16 5.58
N SER A 14 -2.42 -16.24 6.76
CA SER A 14 -3.87 -16.04 6.89
C SER A 14 -4.24 -14.62 6.44
N LEU A 15 -5.51 -14.39 6.07
CA LEU A 15 -5.98 -13.04 5.72
C LEU A 15 -5.61 -12.05 6.84
N LYS A 16 -5.89 -12.41 8.10
CA LYS A 16 -5.52 -11.63 9.29
C LYS A 16 -4.01 -11.38 9.42
N GLY A 17 -3.20 -12.40 9.18
CA GLY A 17 -1.74 -12.26 9.19
C GLY A 17 -1.27 -11.30 8.11
N SER A 18 -1.87 -11.37 6.92
CA SER A 18 -1.54 -10.50 5.81
C SER A 18 -1.99 -9.07 6.03
N SER A 19 -3.19 -8.84 6.56
CA SER A 19 -3.68 -7.52 6.91
C SER A 19 -2.76 -6.86 7.94
N LYS A 20 -2.29 -7.62 8.94
CA LYS A 20 -1.33 -7.13 9.94
C LYS A 20 0.01 -6.74 9.31
N LEU A 21 0.53 -7.56 8.40
CA LEU A 21 1.80 -7.29 7.71
C LEU A 21 1.71 -6.05 6.81
N VAL A 22 0.62 -5.88 6.07
CA VAL A 22 0.38 -4.69 5.23
C VAL A 22 0.20 -3.43 6.10
N ALA A 23 -0.55 -3.52 7.21
CA ALA A 23 -0.69 -2.41 8.14
C ALA A 23 0.67 -2.01 8.75
N GLU A 24 1.50 -2.97 9.16
CA GLU A 24 2.86 -2.70 9.64
C GLU A 24 3.72 -2.04 8.55
N PHE A 25 3.65 -2.51 7.31
CA PHE A 25 4.32 -1.85 6.19
C PHE A 25 3.90 -0.38 6.03
N PHE A 26 2.61 -0.06 6.15
CA PHE A 26 2.11 1.32 6.07
C PHE A 26 2.59 2.20 7.21
N GLU A 27 2.61 1.70 8.45
CA GLU A 27 3.12 2.44 9.60
C GLU A 27 4.59 2.85 9.37
N TYR A 28 5.44 1.91 8.97
CA TYR A 28 6.84 2.20 8.64
C TYR A 28 6.99 3.09 7.40
N SER A 29 6.07 3.02 6.44
CA SER A 29 6.07 3.89 5.25
C SER A 29 5.77 5.34 5.60
N ILE A 30 4.80 5.58 6.49
CA ILE A 30 4.50 6.92 7.00
C ILE A 30 5.75 7.49 7.69
N HIS A 31 6.34 6.77 8.65
CA HIS A 31 7.54 7.26 9.32
C HIS A 31 8.71 7.51 8.36
N SER A 32 8.92 6.62 7.39
CA SER A 32 10.01 6.75 6.42
C SER A 32 9.82 7.97 5.53
N ILE A 33 8.60 8.22 5.03
CA ILE A 33 8.31 9.39 4.19
C ILE A 33 8.46 10.68 5.00
N LEU A 34 7.92 10.74 6.22
CA LEU A 34 8.05 11.91 7.09
C LEU A 34 9.51 12.29 7.37
N PHE A 35 10.37 11.30 7.58
CA PHE A 35 11.81 11.50 7.75
C PHE A 35 12.50 11.90 6.44
N GLN A 36 12.36 11.11 5.38
CA GLN A 36 13.09 11.28 4.13
C GLN A 36 12.72 12.57 3.38
N ARG A 37 11.51 13.06 3.60
CA ARG A 37 11.03 14.33 3.03
C ARG A 37 11.21 15.52 3.98
N GLY A 38 11.78 15.31 5.17
CA GLY A 38 12.05 16.38 6.13
C GLY A 38 10.79 17.08 6.65
N VAL A 39 9.65 16.39 6.67
CA VAL A 39 8.39 16.95 7.21
C VAL A 39 8.53 17.20 8.71
N TYR A 40 9.31 16.35 9.39
CA TYR A 40 9.73 16.55 10.77
C TYR A 40 11.26 16.54 10.86
N PRO A 41 11.85 17.25 11.85
CA PRO A 41 13.28 17.27 12.08
C PRO A 41 13.88 15.87 12.23
N ALA A 42 15.10 15.67 11.74
CA ALA A 42 15.80 14.39 11.83
C ALA A 42 16.02 13.92 13.29
N ASP A 43 16.22 14.86 14.21
CA ASP A 43 16.45 14.60 15.65
C ASP A 43 15.20 14.03 16.35
N ASP A 44 14.01 14.18 15.72
CA ASP A 44 12.74 13.62 16.21
C ASP A 44 12.53 12.16 15.75
N PHE A 45 13.57 11.49 15.26
CA PHE A 45 13.52 10.09 14.84
C PHE A 45 14.60 9.24 15.50
N THR A 46 14.22 8.00 15.77
CA THR A 46 15.12 6.99 16.32
C THR A 46 15.18 5.77 15.42
N ALA A 47 16.36 5.16 15.34
CA ALA A 47 16.58 3.99 14.51
C ALA A 47 16.10 2.71 15.21
N VAL A 48 15.34 1.89 14.49
CA VAL A 48 14.88 0.56 14.89
C VAL A 48 15.19 -0.47 13.80
N LYS A 49 15.54 -1.70 14.19
CA LYS A 49 15.84 -2.76 13.22
C LYS A 49 14.55 -3.42 12.74
N LYS A 50 14.25 -3.31 11.44
CA LYS A 50 13.08 -3.94 10.82
C LYS A 50 13.33 -4.22 9.34
N TYR A 51 12.80 -5.33 8.82
CA TYR A 51 12.98 -5.75 7.41
C TYR A 51 14.45 -5.84 6.97
N GLY A 52 15.34 -6.18 7.90
CA GLY A 52 16.79 -6.18 7.66
C GLY A 52 17.41 -4.80 7.41
N LEU A 53 16.73 -3.72 7.79
CA LEU A 53 17.17 -2.33 7.68
C LEU A 53 17.14 -1.64 9.05
N ASN A 54 17.88 -0.54 9.17
CA ASN A 54 17.67 0.44 10.24
C ASN A 54 16.58 1.40 9.76
N MET A 55 15.34 1.15 10.17
CA MET A 55 14.19 2.00 9.90
C MET A 55 14.15 3.15 10.90
N LEU A 56 13.62 4.30 10.50
CA LEU A 56 13.46 5.45 11.37
C LEU A 56 12.01 5.56 11.80
N VAL A 57 11.79 5.76 13.10
CA VAL A 57 10.47 5.92 13.72
C VAL A 57 10.50 7.16 14.57
N SER A 58 9.45 7.96 14.50
CA SER A 58 9.39 9.23 15.24
C SER A 58 9.46 8.99 16.75
N SER A 59 10.25 9.77 17.46
CA SER A 59 10.28 9.83 18.92
C SER A 59 9.23 10.79 19.50
N ASP A 60 8.65 11.67 18.70
CA ASP A 60 7.63 12.63 19.14
C ASP A 60 6.31 11.93 19.52
N ASP A 61 5.83 12.17 20.74
CA ASP A 61 4.64 11.51 21.28
C ASP A 61 3.35 11.90 20.55
N GLN A 62 3.25 13.13 20.04
CA GLN A 62 2.07 13.59 19.32
C GLN A 62 1.99 12.93 17.93
N VAL A 63 3.11 12.86 17.22
CA VAL A 63 3.23 12.18 15.92
C VAL A 63 2.94 10.69 16.08
N LYS A 64 3.57 10.03 17.06
CA LYS A 64 3.28 8.61 17.37
C LYS A 64 1.80 8.40 17.69
N ALA A 65 1.20 9.25 18.52
CA ALA A 65 -0.21 9.13 18.87
C ALA A 65 -1.13 9.33 17.65
N TYR A 66 -0.81 10.28 16.77
CA TYR A 66 -1.57 10.54 15.55
C TYR A 66 -1.48 9.36 14.58
N ILE A 67 -0.27 8.85 14.28
CA ILE A 67 -0.06 7.69 13.42
C ILE A 67 -0.77 6.47 14.01
N LYS A 68 -0.66 6.25 15.33
CA LYS A 68 -1.35 5.13 16.01
C LYS A 68 -2.87 5.20 15.85
N LYS A 69 -3.48 6.39 15.93
CA LYS A 69 -4.93 6.56 15.70
C LYS A 69 -5.30 6.13 14.28
N ILE A 70 -4.55 6.60 13.27
CA ILE A 70 -4.74 6.22 11.87
C ILE A 70 -4.63 4.70 11.70
N MET A 71 -3.53 4.11 12.20
CA MET A 71 -3.26 2.68 12.07
C MET A 71 -4.30 1.81 12.76
N SER A 72 -4.88 2.27 13.88
CA SER A 72 -5.93 1.55 14.59
C SER A 72 -7.18 1.35 13.72
N GLN A 73 -7.56 2.35 12.94
CA GLN A 73 -8.72 2.28 12.05
C GLN A 73 -8.37 1.56 10.75
N LEU A 74 -7.21 1.87 10.16
CA LEU A 74 -6.74 1.23 8.94
C LEU A 74 -6.71 -0.30 9.10
N ASN A 75 -6.24 -0.80 10.24
CA ASN A 75 -6.20 -2.24 10.49
C ASN A 75 -7.60 -2.89 10.49
N LYS A 76 -8.65 -2.18 10.97
CA LYS A 76 -10.03 -2.69 10.90
C LYS A 76 -10.51 -2.79 9.46
N TRP A 77 -10.30 -1.75 8.65
CA TRP A 77 -10.67 -1.76 7.23
C TRP A 77 -9.88 -2.80 6.43
N MET A 78 -8.59 -2.97 6.71
CA MET A 78 -7.75 -4.02 6.10
C MET A 78 -8.25 -5.44 6.41
N ILE A 79 -8.68 -5.70 7.64
CA ILE A 79 -9.23 -7.02 8.03
C ILE A 79 -10.62 -7.22 7.42
N GLY A 80 -11.45 -6.16 7.39
CA GLY A 80 -12.76 -6.17 6.76
C GLY A 80 -12.71 -6.27 5.23
N GLY A 81 -11.53 -6.09 4.63
CA GLY A 81 -11.33 -6.07 3.19
C GLY A 81 -11.99 -4.86 2.52
N LYS A 82 -12.09 -3.75 3.25
CA LYS A 82 -12.84 -2.55 2.91
C LYS A 82 -12.00 -1.41 2.36
N ILE A 83 -10.69 -1.58 2.26
CA ILE A 83 -9.72 -0.57 1.84
C ILE A 83 -9.15 -0.92 0.47
N SER A 84 -9.08 0.07 -0.40
CA SER A 84 -8.48 -0.03 -1.73
C SER A 84 -7.21 0.82 -1.86
N LYS A 85 -7.06 1.91 -1.09
CA LYS A 85 -5.85 2.75 -1.14
C LYS A 85 -5.54 3.41 0.20
N LEU A 86 -4.25 3.59 0.48
CA LEU A 86 -3.73 4.53 1.47
C LEU A 86 -2.97 5.64 0.73
N VAL A 87 -3.19 6.90 1.09
CA VAL A 87 -2.50 8.03 0.48
C VAL A 87 -1.92 8.94 1.56
N ILE A 88 -0.67 9.34 1.40
CA ILE A 88 -0.01 10.35 2.24
C ILE A 88 0.24 11.56 1.35
N VAL A 89 -0.34 12.70 1.73
CA VAL A 89 -0.23 13.95 0.98
C VAL A 89 0.67 14.89 1.76
N ILE A 90 1.71 15.41 1.12
CA ILE A 90 2.56 16.47 1.67
C ILE A 90 2.09 17.80 1.07
N THR A 91 1.87 18.78 1.95
CA THR A 91 1.35 20.11 1.58
C THR A 91 2.32 21.17 2.09
N SER A 92 2.70 22.12 1.23
CA SER A 92 3.45 23.30 1.66
C SER A 92 2.58 24.15 2.59
N LYS A 93 3.10 24.54 3.75
CA LYS A 93 2.37 25.42 4.66
C LYS A 93 2.37 26.87 4.19
N ASP A 94 3.30 27.23 3.31
CA ASP A 94 3.46 28.59 2.81
C ASP A 94 2.47 28.86 1.66
N THR A 95 2.32 27.93 0.72
CA THR A 95 1.42 28.08 -0.43
C THR A 95 0.07 27.39 -0.25
N GLY A 96 -0.02 26.40 0.65
CA GLY A 96 -1.20 25.54 0.80
C GLY A 96 -1.33 24.48 -0.29
N GLU A 97 -0.37 24.38 -1.21
CA GLU A 97 -0.42 23.45 -2.34
C GLU A 97 0.10 22.06 -1.98
N HIS A 98 -0.51 21.05 -2.59
CA HIS A 98 -0.04 19.67 -2.51
C HIS A 98 1.19 19.51 -3.40
N VAL A 99 2.32 19.18 -2.78
CA VAL A 99 3.62 19.05 -3.45
C VAL A 99 3.97 17.61 -3.74
N GLU A 100 3.53 16.68 -2.89
CA GLU A 100 3.73 15.25 -3.09
C GLU A 100 2.49 14.46 -2.64
N ARG A 101 2.22 13.37 -3.35
CA ARG A 101 1.16 12.42 -3.06
C ARG A 101 1.68 11.00 -3.20
N TRP A 102 1.93 10.38 -2.06
CA TRP A 102 2.37 9.01 -1.94
C TRP A 102 1.17 8.09 -1.86
N GLN A 103 0.94 7.29 -2.90
CA GLN A 103 -0.17 6.36 -3.02
C GLN A 103 0.30 4.92 -2.83
N PHE A 104 -0.46 4.18 -2.02
CA PHE A 104 -0.35 2.74 -1.87
C PHE A 104 -1.68 2.10 -2.27
N ASP A 105 -1.71 1.46 -3.43
CA ASP A 105 -2.89 0.76 -3.93
C ASP A 105 -2.92 -0.66 -3.35
N VAL A 106 -4.04 -1.05 -2.75
CA VAL A 106 -4.24 -2.33 -2.10
C VAL A 106 -5.21 -3.18 -2.91
N GLN A 107 -4.71 -4.29 -3.42
CA GLN A 107 -5.52 -5.32 -4.06
C GLN A 107 -5.68 -6.50 -3.09
N ILE A 108 -6.92 -6.85 -2.78
CA ILE A 108 -7.21 -7.97 -1.88
C ILE A 108 -7.64 -9.17 -2.71
N PHE A 109 -6.85 -10.23 -2.67
CA PHE A 109 -7.17 -11.49 -3.33
C PHE A 109 -8.15 -12.27 -2.46
N SER A 110 -9.44 -12.16 -2.77
CA SER A 110 -10.40 -13.10 -2.19
C SER A 110 -10.19 -14.47 -2.84
N ASN A 111 -9.92 -15.51 -2.05
CA ASN A 111 -10.10 -16.89 -2.50
C ASN A 111 -11.61 -17.07 -2.73
N SER A 112 -12.07 -16.90 -3.97
CA SER A 112 -13.41 -17.16 -4.48
C SER A 112 -14.52 -17.26 -3.40
N ARG A 113 -15.19 -16.15 -3.08
CA ARG A 113 -16.61 -16.29 -2.75
C ARG A 113 -17.31 -16.64 -4.05
N SER A 114 -17.50 -17.93 -4.27
CA SER A 114 -18.37 -18.41 -5.33
C SER A 114 -19.80 -17.92 -5.04
N SER A 115 -20.21 -16.79 -5.60
CA SER A 115 -21.60 -16.63 -6.00
C SER A 115 -21.82 -17.48 -7.26
N ARG A 116 -21.87 -18.80 -7.08
CA ARG A 116 -22.49 -19.69 -8.06
C ARG A 116 -23.98 -19.41 -8.02
N SER A 117 -24.42 -18.37 -8.73
CA SER A 117 -25.78 -18.35 -9.27
C SER A 117 -25.86 -19.48 -10.31
N ARG A 118 -26.32 -20.66 -9.86
CA ARG A 118 -26.85 -21.66 -10.77
C ARG A 118 -28.18 -21.14 -11.30
N SER A 119 -28.15 -20.38 -12.39
CA SER A 119 -29.28 -20.29 -13.31
C SER A 119 -29.01 -21.22 -14.47
N ALA A 120 -29.74 -22.33 -14.50
CA ALA A 120 -29.76 -23.30 -15.57
C ALA A 120 -30.12 -22.61 -16.89
N GLN A 121 -29.30 -22.78 -17.92
CA GLN A 121 -29.67 -22.39 -19.27
C GLN A 121 -29.50 -23.60 -20.20
N LYS A 122 -30.65 -24.00 -20.75
CA LYS A 122 -30.85 -25.11 -21.66
C LYS A 122 -29.97 -24.99 -22.90
N VAL A 123 -29.48 -26.13 -23.35
CA VAL A 123 -28.80 -26.34 -24.63
C VAL A 123 -29.84 -26.37 -25.75
N SER A 124 -29.58 -25.64 -26.83
CA SER A 124 -30.14 -25.87 -28.17
C SER A 124 -28.97 -25.88 -29.16
N PRO A 125 -28.93 -26.80 -30.14
CA PRO A 125 -27.84 -26.89 -31.12
C PRO A 125 -28.10 -26.01 -32.35
N ASP A 126 -27.03 -25.87 -33.16
CA ASP A 126 -26.98 -25.39 -34.56
C ASP A 126 -26.69 -23.89 -34.82
N ASN A 127 -25.41 -23.55 -34.97
CA ASN A 127 -24.86 -23.15 -36.28
C ASN A 127 -23.35 -22.86 -36.23
N GLU A 128 -22.68 -23.30 -37.30
CA GLU A 128 -21.23 -23.22 -37.53
C GLU A 128 -20.72 -21.78 -37.78
N ASN A 129 -19.46 -21.57 -37.36
CA ASN A 129 -18.46 -20.68 -37.95
C ASN A 129 -18.63 -19.15 -37.78
N ALA A 130 -17.96 -18.59 -36.76
CA ALA A 130 -17.29 -17.28 -36.87
C ALA A 130 -16.15 -17.19 -35.84
N LEU A 131 -14.91 -17.26 -36.33
CA LEU A 131 -13.70 -16.93 -35.58
C LEU A 131 -13.70 -15.43 -35.26
N ILE A 132 -13.74 -15.07 -33.98
CA ILE A 132 -13.40 -13.72 -33.49
C ILE A 132 -12.29 -13.89 -32.45
N PRO A 133 -11.11 -13.24 -32.62
CA PRO A 133 -10.06 -13.29 -31.62
C PRO A 133 -10.46 -12.43 -30.43
N THR A 134 -10.92 -13.06 -29.35
CA THR A 134 -11.16 -12.38 -28.08
C THR A 134 -9.84 -12.20 -27.34
N ASN A 135 -9.49 -10.92 -27.10
CA ASN A 135 -8.49 -10.49 -26.13
C ASN A 135 -8.61 -11.33 -24.83
N PRO A 136 -7.51 -11.90 -24.30
CA PRO A 136 -7.57 -12.50 -22.98
C PRO A 136 -7.61 -11.36 -21.96
N ALA A 137 -8.82 -11.01 -21.56
CA ALA A 137 -9.08 -10.27 -20.34
C ALA A 137 -8.43 -11.00 -19.16
N SER A 138 -7.61 -10.24 -18.43
CA SER A 138 -7.06 -10.46 -17.10
C SER A 138 -7.63 -11.64 -16.33
N THR A 139 -7.06 -12.82 -16.56
CA THR A 139 -7.14 -13.93 -15.60
C THR A 139 -6.22 -13.57 -14.45
N ALA A 140 -6.80 -13.09 -13.35
CA ALA A 140 -6.11 -12.93 -12.08
C ALA A 140 -5.69 -14.31 -11.56
N THR A 141 -4.53 -14.77 -12.02
CA THR A 141 -3.85 -15.95 -11.48
C THR A 141 -3.58 -15.69 -9.99
N PRO A 142 -3.98 -16.56 -9.06
CA PRO A 142 -3.64 -16.38 -7.65
C PRO A 142 -2.12 -16.24 -7.52
N PRO A 143 -1.62 -15.30 -6.70
CA PRO A 143 -0.20 -15.04 -6.59
C PRO A 143 0.53 -16.33 -6.18
N PRO A 144 1.72 -16.60 -6.74
CA PRO A 144 2.53 -17.74 -6.35
C PRO A 144 2.79 -17.70 -4.84
N GLU A 145 2.79 -18.87 -4.18
CA GLU A 145 3.02 -18.94 -2.74
C GLU A 145 4.44 -18.48 -2.40
N LYS A 146 4.56 -17.33 -1.71
CA LYS A 146 5.83 -16.75 -1.28
C LYS A 146 6.14 -17.09 0.18
N SER A 147 7.41 -17.29 0.47
CA SER A 147 7.92 -17.38 1.84
C SER A 147 7.90 -16.01 2.53
N GLU A 148 7.89 -16.01 3.87
CA GLU A 148 7.98 -14.77 4.64
C GLU A 148 9.26 -13.98 4.33
N LYS A 149 10.38 -14.69 4.09
CA LYS A 149 11.66 -14.06 3.73
C LYS A 149 11.56 -13.29 2.42
N GLU A 150 10.95 -13.87 1.38
CA GLU A 150 10.76 -13.19 0.09
C GLU A 150 9.87 -11.96 0.23
N ILE A 151 8.79 -12.05 1.02
CA ILE A 151 7.92 -10.90 1.30
C ILE A 151 8.71 -9.80 2.03
N GLN A 152 9.54 -10.15 3.01
CA GLN A 152 10.40 -9.19 3.71
C GLN A 152 11.43 -8.53 2.77
N GLU A 153 12.01 -9.28 1.83
CA GLU A 153 12.95 -8.75 0.82
C GLU A 153 12.26 -7.81 -0.19
N GLU A 154 11.02 -8.11 -0.58
CA GLU A 154 10.20 -7.20 -1.40
C GLU A 154 9.90 -5.89 -0.66
N ILE A 155 9.47 -5.98 0.59
CA ILE A 155 9.24 -4.81 1.45
C ILE A 155 10.54 -4.00 1.64
N GLN A 156 11.66 -4.70 1.89
CA GLN A 156 12.97 -4.06 2.02
C GLN A 156 13.33 -3.27 0.75
N ALA A 157 13.08 -3.84 -0.43
CA ALA A 157 13.36 -3.17 -1.69
C ALA A 157 12.52 -1.88 -1.86
N ILE A 158 11.27 -1.88 -1.40
CA ILE A 158 10.41 -0.68 -1.43
C ILE A 158 10.95 0.41 -0.51
N PHE A 159 11.33 0.09 0.72
CA PHE A 159 11.93 1.10 1.62
C PHE A 159 13.23 1.70 1.09
N ARG A 160 14.05 0.88 0.41
CA ARG A 160 15.23 1.39 -0.30
C ARG A 160 14.85 2.30 -1.45
N GLN A 161 13.78 2.02 -2.20
CA GLN A 161 13.28 2.91 -3.26
C GLN A 161 12.67 4.20 -2.71
N ILE A 162 11.93 4.16 -1.61
CA ILE A 162 11.44 5.37 -0.93
C ILE A 162 12.62 6.25 -0.54
N THR A 163 13.68 5.68 0.04
CA THR A 163 14.90 6.44 0.37
C THR A 163 15.59 6.98 -0.89
N ALA A 164 15.75 6.14 -1.92
CA ALA A 164 16.39 6.56 -3.18
C ALA A 164 15.57 7.63 -3.92
N SER A 165 14.25 7.71 -3.70
CA SER A 165 13.40 8.68 -4.37
C SER A 165 13.78 10.13 -4.09
N VAL A 166 14.34 10.40 -2.91
CA VAL A 166 14.84 11.72 -2.51
C VAL A 166 15.85 12.28 -3.52
N THR A 167 16.54 11.41 -4.29
CA THR A 167 17.52 11.82 -5.30
C THR A 167 16.92 12.41 -6.57
N PHE A 168 15.65 12.12 -6.87
CA PHE A 168 14.96 12.62 -8.06
C PHE A 168 13.71 13.45 -7.74
N LEU A 169 13.22 13.42 -6.51
CA LEU A 169 12.14 14.30 -6.06
C LEU A 169 12.70 15.71 -5.81
N PRO A 170 11.96 16.77 -6.18
CA PRO A 170 12.35 18.15 -5.87
C PRO A 170 12.60 18.35 -4.37
N VAL A 171 13.48 19.28 -4.05
CA VAL A 171 13.67 19.70 -2.65
C VAL A 171 12.39 20.38 -2.19
N LEU A 172 11.91 20.02 -1.01
CA LEU A 172 10.76 20.70 -0.42
C LEU A 172 11.22 22.03 0.17
N ASP A 173 10.67 23.12 -0.34
CA ASP A 173 10.93 24.45 0.19
C ASP A 173 10.03 24.73 1.40
N GLY A 174 10.64 25.23 2.48
CA GLY A 174 9.92 25.68 3.66
C GLY A 174 9.29 24.55 4.50
N ASN A 175 8.33 24.94 5.33
CA ASN A 175 7.70 24.01 6.26
C ASN A 175 6.56 23.27 5.56
N CYS A 176 6.59 21.95 5.59
CA CYS A 176 5.50 21.12 5.07
C CYS A 176 4.64 20.55 6.21
N THR A 177 3.41 20.19 5.88
CA THR A 177 2.53 19.36 6.70
C THR A 177 2.11 18.11 5.92
N PHE A 178 1.57 17.11 6.60
CA PHE A 178 1.05 15.92 5.93
C PHE A 178 -0.38 15.60 6.33
N ASN A 179 -1.11 14.97 5.41
CA ASN A 179 -2.40 14.35 5.69
C ASN A 179 -2.39 12.91 5.20
N VAL A 180 -3.21 12.07 5.83
CA VAL A 180 -3.42 10.69 5.41
C VAL A 180 -4.87 10.53 4.95
N LEU A 181 -5.04 10.01 3.75
CA LEU A 181 -6.33 9.67 3.15
C LEU A 181 -6.42 8.16 2.99
N VAL A 182 -7.63 7.63 3.13
CA VAL A 182 -7.91 6.21 2.90
C VAL A 182 -9.09 6.11 1.95
N TYR A 183 -8.94 5.31 0.90
CA TYR A 183 -10.05 4.98 0.01
C TYR A 183 -10.65 3.68 0.53
N ALA A 184 -11.86 3.78 1.05
CA ALA A 184 -12.63 2.65 1.55
C ALA A 184 -13.93 2.47 0.77
N ASP A 185 -14.55 1.29 0.86
CA ASP A 185 -15.86 1.03 0.27
C ASP A 185 -16.91 1.99 0.85
N ALA A 186 -17.85 2.44 0.02
CA ALA A 186 -18.88 3.41 0.42
C ALA A 186 -19.80 2.94 1.57
N ASP A 187 -19.87 1.63 1.84
CA ASP A 187 -20.63 1.05 2.94
C ASP A 187 -19.80 0.83 4.22
N SER A 188 -18.56 1.34 4.26
CA SER A 188 -17.68 1.20 5.42
C SER A 188 -18.10 2.12 6.56
N GLU A 189 -18.01 1.63 7.80
CA GLU A 189 -18.17 2.48 8.98
C GLU A 189 -17.03 3.50 9.07
N VAL A 190 -17.39 4.79 9.05
CA VAL A 190 -16.48 5.93 9.20
C VAL A 190 -16.54 6.42 10.65
N PRO A 191 -15.44 6.31 11.43
CA PRO A 191 -15.41 6.83 12.79
C PRO A 191 -15.51 8.35 12.83
N MET A 192 -15.88 8.92 13.99
CA MET A 192 -16.01 10.38 14.16
C MET A 192 -14.71 11.16 13.89
N GLU A 193 -13.55 10.53 14.10
CA GLU A 193 -12.24 11.14 13.83
C GLU A 193 -11.86 11.14 12.34
N TRP A 194 -12.68 10.53 11.48
CA TRP A 194 -12.53 10.49 10.04
C TRP A 194 -13.67 11.25 9.37
N GLY A 195 -13.36 11.91 8.26
CA GLY A 195 -14.35 12.62 7.46
C GLY A 195 -14.04 12.47 5.98
N ASP A 196 -15.04 12.76 5.15
CA ASP A 196 -14.89 12.76 3.71
C ASP A 196 -13.88 13.84 3.28
N SER A 197 -13.03 13.51 2.33
CA SER A 197 -12.01 14.39 1.76
C SER A 197 -11.98 14.21 0.26
N ASP A 198 -11.55 15.25 -0.46
CA ASP A 198 -11.18 15.14 -1.86
C ASP A 198 -9.90 14.27 -2.02
N ALA A 199 -9.60 13.90 -3.27
CA ALA A 199 -8.50 13.00 -3.63
C ALA A 199 -7.09 13.60 -3.49
N LYS A 200 -7.00 14.94 -3.33
CA LYS A 200 -5.78 15.72 -3.26
C LYS A 200 -4.77 15.39 -4.35
N GLU A 201 -5.25 15.22 -5.58
CA GLU A 201 -4.40 14.90 -6.73
C GLU A 201 -3.41 16.03 -7.01
N ILE A 202 -2.23 15.67 -7.52
CA ILE A 202 -1.22 16.65 -7.94
C ILE A 202 -1.50 17.03 -9.39
N GLU A 203 -1.95 18.25 -9.61
CA GLU A 203 -2.15 18.80 -10.96
C GLU A 203 -0.79 19.06 -11.64
N ASN A 204 -0.69 18.67 -12.92
CA ASN A 204 0.54 18.79 -13.72
C ASN A 204 1.80 18.18 -13.07
N GLY A 205 1.62 17.21 -12.16
CA GLY A 205 2.71 16.52 -11.50
C GLY A 205 3.22 15.31 -12.28
N GLU A 206 4.49 14.99 -12.06
CA GLU A 206 5.11 13.75 -12.53
C GLU A 206 4.73 12.58 -11.63
N LYS A 207 4.75 11.37 -12.18
CA LYS A 207 4.39 10.13 -11.46
C LYS A 207 5.48 9.09 -11.60
N VAL A 208 5.94 8.55 -10.48
CA VAL A 208 6.92 7.48 -10.44
C VAL A 208 6.32 6.26 -9.76
N GLN A 209 6.23 5.16 -10.52
CA GLN A 209 5.82 3.87 -10.01
C GLN A 209 7.01 3.20 -9.32
N LEU A 210 6.85 2.87 -8.03
CA LEU A 210 7.80 2.07 -7.27
C LEU A 210 7.42 0.59 -7.35
N ARG A 211 8.29 -0.26 -6.82
CA ARG A 211 8.04 -1.70 -6.68
C ARG A 211 6.78 -1.95 -5.86
N SER A 212 6.19 -3.10 -6.15
CA SER A 212 5.10 -3.68 -5.38
C SER A 212 5.60 -4.86 -4.57
N PHE A 213 4.89 -5.20 -3.50
CA PHE A 213 5.04 -6.49 -2.84
C PHE A 213 3.69 -7.19 -2.78
N SER A 214 3.71 -8.51 -2.60
CA SER A 214 2.48 -9.26 -2.41
C SER A 214 2.63 -10.38 -1.40
N THR A 215 1.58 -10.60 -0.63
CA THR A 215 1.38 -11.80 0.16
C THR A 215 0.45 -12.77 -0.58
N SER A 216 0.04 -13.85 0.08
CA SER A 216 -1.00 -14.74 -0.42
C SER A 216 -2.41 -14.12 -0.50
N ASN A 217 -2.66 -12.97 0.15
CA ASN A 217 -4.01 -12.36 0.19
C ASN A 217 -4.03 -10.90 -0.24
N HIS A 218 -2.89 -10.21 -0.28
CA HIS A 218 -2.82 -8.80 -0.63
C HIS A 218 -1.69 -8.56 -1.61
N ARG A 219 -1.89 -7.60 -2.51
CA ARG A 219 -0.81 -6.94 -3.25
C ARG A 219 -0.88 -5.45 -2.96
N VAL A 220 0.29 -4.85 -2.78
CA VAL A 220 0.43 -3.43 -2.54
C VAL A 220 1.34 -2.85 -3.62
N ASP A 221 0.79 -1.97 -4.45
CA ASP A 221 1.55 -1.21 -5.43
C ASP A 221 1.82 0.19 -4.85
N THR A 222 3.02 0.73 -5.07
CA THR A 222 3.45 2.03 -4.50
C THR A 222 3.73 3.02 -5.62
N LEU A 223 3.17 4.23 -5.54
CA LEU A 223 3.35 5.30 -6.52
C LEU A 223 3.55 6.63 -5.80
N VAL A 224 4.44 7.47 -6.31
CA VAL A 224 4.56 8.86 -5.86
C VAL A 224 4.21 9.79 -7.02
N SER A 225 3.27 10.68 -6.80
CA SER A 225 3.04 11.85 -7.66
C SER A 225 3.68 13.06 -7.01
N TYR A 226 4.38 13.89 -7.77
CA TYR A 226 5.03 15.09 -7.23
C TYR A 226 4.95 16.24 -8.22
N ARG A 227 4.88 17.46 -7.69
CA ARG A 227 4.90 18.67 -8.49
C ARG A 227 6.34 18.96 -8.92
N LEU A 228 6.56 19.32 -10.18
CA LEU A 228 7.86 19.83 -10.62
C LEU A 228 8.08 21.23 -10.05
N ALA A 229 9.29 21.51 -9.57
CA ALA A 229 9.68 22.88 -9.26
C ALA A 229 9.75 23.67 -10.57
N ASP A 230 9.18 24.87 -10.59
CA ASP A 230 9.33 25.83 -11.70
C ASP A 230 10.77 26.35 -11.83
#